data_AF-A0A432UJQ6-F1
#
_entry.id   AF-A0A432UJQ6-F1
#
_cell.length_a   1.000
_cell.length_b   1.000
_cell.length_c   1.000
_cell.angle_alpha   90.00
_cell.angle_beta   90.00
_cell.angle_gamma   90.00
#
_symmetry.space_group_name_H-M   'P 1'
#
loop_
_entity.id
_entity.type
_entity.pdbx_description
1 polymer ?
#
loop_
_entity_poly.entity_id
_entity_poly.type
_entity_poly.pdbx_seq_one_letter_code
_entity_poly.pdbx_strand_id
1 'polypeptide(L)'
;MTENMARLVAVSNRLPIKLVKKDDHWQVRPGAGGLVTALAPVLKNRGGIWIGWSGGTQDTVLSSLLGDASKMSGYDLHPVPLAQEEIRGYYYGFSNEIIWPLFHDLQTRCNFRPWYWYTYLHVNRKFADIICRTIRPDDFIWIHDYHLFHCALFLRELGTRNRIGFFLHIPFPPVDIFLKLPWRKQIINALLQYDLIGFQTRRDRRHFLDCVHRFFPD
;
A
#
# COMPACT_ATOMS: atom_id res chain seq x y z
N MET A 1 -13.82 31.30 -7.39
CA MET A 1 -12.75 30.45 -7.95
C MET A 1 -12.69 29.20 -7.09
N THR A 2 -13.23 28.08 -7.54
CA THR A 2 -13.03 26.80 -6.85
C THR A 2 -11.53 26.49 -6.94
N GLU A 3 -10.81 26.53 -5.82
CA GLU A 3 -9.45 25.98 -5.76
C GLU A 3 -9.49 24.60 -6.41
N ASN A 4 -8.70 24.42 -7.46
CA ASN A 4 -8.61 23.15 -8.15
C ASN A 4 -7.89 22.17 -7.23
N MET A 5 -8.63 21.57 -6.29
CA MET A 5 -8.06 20.66 -5.30
C MET A 5 -7.39 19.50 -6.03
N ALA A 6 -6.10 19.31 -5.76
CA ALA A 6 -5.34 18.17 -6.23
C ALA A 6 -6.13 16.86 -6.04
N ARG A 7 -6.16 16.01 -7.07
CA ARG A 7 -6.83 14.72 -6.97
C ARG A 7 -6.11 13.87 -5.94
N LEU A 8 -6.89 13.14 -5.15
CA LEU A 8 -6.37 12.16 -4.22
C LEU A 8 -6.16 10.83 -4.97
N VAL A 9 -4.95 10.30 -4.90
CA VAL A 9 -4.60 8.97 -5.40
C VAL A 9 -4.35 8.07 -4.20
N ALA A 10 -5.38 7.33 -3.80
CA ALA A 10 -5.31 6.36 -2.72
C ALA A 10 -4.66 5.06 -3.21
N VAL A 11 -3.66 4.57 -2.48
CA VAL A 11 -2.95 3.33 -2.82
C VAL A 11 -2.98 2.41 -1.61
N SER A 12 -3.52 1.20 -1.78
CA SER A 12 -3.51 0.17 -0.74
C SER A 12 -3.30 -1.21 -1.34
N ASN A 13 -2.90 -2.17 -0.49
CA ASN A 13 -2.68 -3.54 -0.94
C ASN A 13 -3.87 -4.12 -1.70
N ARG A 14 -5.11 -3.86 -1.26
CA ARG A 14 -6.34 -4.30 -1.93
C ARG A 14 -7.12 -3.10 -2.49
N LEU A 15 -7.84 -3.32 -3.59
CA LEU A 15 -8.89 -2.41 -4.03
C LEU A 15 -10.06 -2.37 -3.02
N PRO A 16 -10.87 -1.29 -3.01
CA PRO A 16 -12.02 -1.13 -2.12
C PRO A 16 -13.25 -1.95 -2.57
N ILE A 17 -13.01 -3.11 -3.19
CA ILE A 17 -14.05 -3.97 -3.77
C ILE A 17 -13.80 -5.42 -3.40
N LYS A 18 -14.87 -6.22 -3.46
CA LYS A 18 -14.83 -7.68 -3.45
C LYS A 18 -15.42 -8.21 -4.74
N LEU A 19 -14.71 -9.15 -5.35
CA LEU A 19 -15.23 -9.96 -6.44
C LEU A 19 -15.99 -11.14 -5.84
N VAL A 20 -17.26 -11.30 -6.21
CA VAL A 20 -18.12 -12.39 -5.75
C VAL A 20 -18.60 -13.14 -6.97
N LYS A 21 -18.37 -14.44 -7.03
CA LYS A 21 -18.93 -15.30 -8.08
C LYS A 21 -20.33 -15.75 -7.63
N LYS A 22 -21.35 -15.44 -8.44
CA LYS A 22 -22.74 -15.85 -8.23
C LYS A 22 -23.29 -16.40 -9.55
N ASP A 23 -23.82 -17.63 -9.53
CA ASP A 23 -24.46 -18.28 -10.69
C ASP A 23 -23.59 -18.23 -11.96
N ASP A 24 -22.30 -18.60 -11.83
CA ASP A 24 -21.26 -18.52 -12.87
C ASP A 24 -20.88 -17.13 -13.40
N HIS A 25 -21.48 -16.06 -12.87
CA HIS A 25 -21.13 -14.68 -13.18
C HIS A 25 -20.36 -14.00 -12.04
N TRP A 26 -19.35 -13.21 -12.40
CA TRP A 26 -18.62 -12.38 -11.44
C TRP A 26 -19.35 -11.06 -11.20
N GLN A 27 -19.50 -10.68 -9.94
CA GLN A 27 -20.08 -9.41 -9.52
C GLN A 27 -19.11 -8.65 -8.62
N VAL A 28 -19.13 -7.31 -8.71
CA VAL A 28 -18.35 -6.43 -7.85
C VAL A 28 -19.24 -5.92 -6.72
N ARG A 29 -18.75 -6.02 -5.49
CA ARG A 29 -19.37 -5.41 -4.30
C ARG A 29 -18.39 -4.48 -3.59
N PRO A 30 -18.86 -3.41 -2.94
CA PRO A 30 -18.00 -2.58 -2.09
C PRO A 30 -17.33 -3.42 -0.99
N GLY A 31 -16.05 -3.14 -0.73
CA GLY A 31 -15.32 -3.68 0.41
C GLY A 31 -15.79 -3.03 1.72
N ALA A 32 -15.83 -3.80 2.82
CA ALA A 32 -16.29 -3.33 4.13
C ALA A 32 -15.14 -2.94 5.09
N GLY A 33 -13.98 -2.53 4.56
CA GLY A 33 -12.81 -2.19 5.37
C GLY A 33 -12.88 -0.77 5.96
N GLY A 34 -12.27 -0.56 7.13
CA GLY A 34 -12.18 0.77 7.75
C GLY A 34 -11.52 1.82 6.84
N LEU A 35 -10.48 1.42 6.08
CA LEU A 35 -9.85 2.27 5.07
C LEU A 35 -10.83 2.69 3.96
N VAL A 36 -11.66 1.77 3.48
CA VAL A 36 -12.68 2.03 2.44
C VAL A 36 -13.69 3.04 2.95
N THR A 37 -14.17 2.84 4.17
CA THR A 37 -15.17 3.71 4.82
C THR A 37 -14.64 5.15 4.96
N ALA A 38 -13.36 5.30 5.30
CA ALA A 38 -12.75 6.62 5.48
C ALA A 38 -12.46 7.35 4.15
N LEU A 39 -11.98 6.64 3.12
CA LEU A 39 -11.48 7.27 1.90
C LEU A 39 -12.51 7.39 0.77
N ALA A 40 -13.47 6.46 0.67
CA ALA A 40 -14.43 6.45 -0.43
C ALA A 40 -15.23 7.77 -0.56
N PRO A 41 -15.72 8.40 0.53
CA PRO A 41 -16.42 9.69 0.43
C PRO A 41 -15.52 10.82 -0.11
N VAL A 42 -14.25 10.84 0.30
CA VAL A 42 -13.28 11.87 -0.12
C VAL A 42 -12.95 11.72 -1.61
N LEU A 43 -12.74 10.49 -2.06
CA LEU A 43 -12.45 10.18 -3.47
C LEU A 43 -13.64 10.52 -4.36
N LYS A 44 -14.86 10.15 -3.94
CA LYS A 44 -16.09 10.44 -4.68
C LYS A 44 -16.33 11.95 -4.84
N ASN A 45 -16.08 12.74 -3.80
CA ASN A 45 -16.29 14.19 -3.84
C ASN A 45 -15.24 14.93 -4.69
N ARG A 46 -14.03 14.37 -4.85
CA ARG A 46 -12.91 15.03 -5.55
C ARG A 46 -12.61 14.47 -6.94
N GLY A 47 -13.22 13.36 -7.35
CA GLY A 47 -12.84 12.65 -8.58
C GLY A 47 -11.43 12.04 -8.47
N GLY A 48 -11.23 11.23 -7.43
CA GLY A 48 -9.93 10.60 -7.13
C GLY A 48 -9.70 9.26 -7.83
N ILE A 49 -8.58 8.62 -7.47
CA ILE A 49 -8.16 7.32 -8.00
C ILE A 49 -7.87 6.38 -6.82
N TRP A 50 -8.23 5.11 -6.97
CA TRP A 50 -7.82 4.04 -6.07
C TRP A 50 -7.01 2.97 -6.81
N ILE A 51 -5.76 2.78 -6.39
CA ILE A 51 -4.84 1.76 -6.91
C ILE A 51 -4.68 0.63 -5.90
N GLY A 52 -4.78 -0.62 -6.34
CA GLY A 52 -4.61 -1.79 -5.47
C GLY A 52 -4.80 -3.13 -6.17
N TRP A 53 -4.49 -4.24 -5.49
CA TRP A 53 -4.75 -5.57 -6.03
C TRP A 53 -6.24 -5.93 -5.91
N SER A 54 -6.84 -6.41 -7.01
CA SER A 54 -8.25 -6.76 -7.11
C SER A 54 -8.63 -8.04 -6.36
N GLY A 55 -7.66 -8.88 -6.00
CA GLY A 55 -7.90 -10.18 -5.38
C GLY A 55 -8.14 -11.35 -6.33
N GLY A 56 -8.15 -11.11 -7.64
CA GLY A 56 -8.30 -12.15 -8.67
C GLY A 56 -7.11 -12.20 -9.63
N THR A 57 -7.15 -13.16 -10.54
CA THR A 57 -6.29 -13.27 -11.73
C THR A 57 -6.66 -12.19 -12.76
N GLN A 58 -5.71 -11.86 -13.65
CA GLN A 58 -5.96 -10.96 -14.77
C GLN A 58 -6.76 -11.67 -15.86
N ASP A 59 -8.08 -11.63 -15.76
CA ASP A 59 -8.96 -12.05 -16.86
C ASP A 59 -9.64 -10.83 -17.49
N THR A 60 -9.99 -10.91 -18.78
CA THR A 60 -10.74 -9.87 -19.50
C THR A 60 -12.09 -9.54 -18.86
N VAL A 61 -12.66 -10.48 -18.12
CA VAL A 61 -13.87 -10.28 -17.31
C VAL A 61 -13.61 -9.28 -16.17
N LEU A 62 -12.39 -9.22 -15.63
CA LEU A 62 -12.05 -8.32 -14.54
C LEU A 62 -12.00 -6.85 -15.00
N SER A 63 -11.52 -6.57 -16.21
CA SER A 63 -11.39 -5.19 -16.70
C SER A 63 -12.75 -4.54 -16.97
N SER A 64 -13.72 -5.26 -17.55
CA SER A 64 -15.08 -4.76 -17.75
C SER A 64 -15.76 -4.47 -16.42
N LEU A 65 -15.68 -5.42 -15.47
CA LEU A 65 -16.24 -5.28 -14.13
C LEU A 65 -15.66 -4.10 -13.35
N LEU A 66 -14.36 -3.83 -13.48
CA LEU A 66 -13.72 -2.68 -12.86
C LEU A 66 -14.15 -1.35 -13.48
N GLY A 67 -14.40 -1.32 -14.79
CA GLY A 67 -14.95 -0.15 -15.47
C GLY A 67 -16.33 0.23 -14.95
N ASP A 68 -17.22 -0.76 -14.81
CA ASP A 68 -18.55 -0.54 -14.25
C ASP A 68 -18.50 -0.15 -12.77
N ALA A 69 -17.64 -0.79 -11.98
CA ALA A 69 -17.44 -0.46 -10.58
C ALA A 69 -16.89 0.97 -10.38
N SER A 70 -16.00 1.44 -11.26
CA SER A 70 -15.47 2.82 -11.23
C SER A 70 -16.59 3.83 -11.45
N LYS A 71 -17.44 3.60 -12.47
CA LYS A 71 -18.62 4.44 -12.76
C LYS A 71 -19.59 4.49 -11.57
N MET A 72 -19.85 3.35 -10.94
CA MET A 72 -20.74 3.28 -9.77
C MET A 72 -20.16 3.99 -8.53
N SER A 73 -18.83 3.93 -8.35
CA SER A 73 -18.16 4.45 -7.15
C SER A 73 -17.93 5.98 -7.21
N GLY A 74 -17.86 6.55 -8.43
CA GLY A 74 -17.57 7.96 -8.64
C GLY A 74 -16.07 8.30 -8.53
N TYR A 75 -15.21 7.29 -8.65
CA TYR A 75 -13.74 7.42 -8.69
C TYR A 75 -13.14 6.23 -9.47
N ASP A 76 -11.94 6.41 -10.01
CA ASP A 76 -11.32 5.42 -10.88
C ASP A 76 -10.64 4.30 -10.09
N LEU A 77 -10.85 3.04 -10.51
CA LEU A 77 -10.20 1.87 -9.93
C LEU A 77 -9.10 1.34 -10.86
N HIS A 78 -7.87 1.27 -10.35
CA HIS A 78 -6.71 0.82 -11.12
C HIS A 78 -6.11 -0.44 -10.47
N PRO A 79 -6.28 -1.62 -11.08
CA PRO A 79 -5.80 -2.86 -10.51
C PRO A 79 -4.29 -3.01 -10.66
N VAL A 80 -3.62 -3.47 -9.61
CA VAL A 80 -2.25 -4.00 -9.67
C VAL A 80 -2.32 -5.51 -9.80
N PRO A 81 -1.85 -6.09 -10.91
CA PRO A 81 -1.92 -7.52 -11.12
C PRO A 81 -0.83 -8.26 -10.36
N LEU A 82 -1.20 -9.35 -9.70
CA LEU A 82 -0.26 -10.20 -8.98
C LEU A 82 -0.39 -11.66 -9.47
N ALA A 83 0.74 -12.26 -9.84
CA ALA A 83 0.86 -13.69 -10.09
C ALA A 83 0.78 -14.48 -8.77
N GLN A 84 0.53 -15.79 -8.87
CA GLN A 84 0.39 -16.64 -7.69
C GLN A 84 1.67 -16.69 -6.84
N GLU A 85 2.83 -16.72 -7.49
CA GLU A 85 4.15 -16.66 -6.86
C GLU A 85 4.33 -15.35 -6.09
N GLU A 86 3.87 -14.23 -6.66
CA GLU A 86 3.92 -12.92 -6.02
C GLU A 86 3.00 -12.87 -4.80
N ILE A 87 1.77 -13.38 -4.92
CA ILE A 87 0.83 -13.46 -3.80
C ILE A 87 1.44 -14.30 -2.65
N ARG A 88 2.08 -15.43 -2.97
CA ARG A 88 2.76 -16.27 -1.98
C ARG A 88 3.94 -15.56 -1.33
N GLY A 89 4.83 -14.94 -2.10
CA GLY A 89 6.06 -14.35 -1.55
C GLY A 89 5.88 -12.98 -0.89
N TYR A 90 4.98 -12.14 -1.41
CA TYR A 90 4.76 -10.78 -0.93
C TYR A 90 3.62 -10.71 0.10
N TYR A 91 2.44 -11.24 -0.21
CA TYR A 91 1.26 -11.08 0.65
C TYR A 91 1.30 -12.09 1.80
N TYR A 92 1.31 -13.39 1.49
CA TYR A 92 1.39 -14.41 2.53
C TYR A 92 2.77 -14.44 3.20
N GLY A 93 3.84 -14.36 2.42
CA GLY A 93 5.22 -14.35 2.90
C GLY A 93 5.62 -13.05 3.60
N PHE A 94 6.34 -12.16 2.92
CA PHE A 94 6.99 -11.01 3.58
C PHE A 94 6.05 -10.18 4.46
N SER A 95 4.86 -9.84 3.94
CA SER A 95 3.92 -8.98 4.65
C SER A 95 3.34 -9.67 5.88
N ASN A 96 2.83 -10.89 5.76
CA ASN A 96 2.05 -11.53 6.82
C ASN A 96 2.81 -12.58 7.65
N GLU A 97 3.95 -13.09 7.19
CA GLU A 97 4.82 -13.99 7.95
C GLU A 97 6.05 -13.28 8.54
N ILE A 98 6.36 -12.05 8.15
CA ILE A 98 7.48 -11.29 8.74
C ILE A 98 7.00 -9.99 9.36
N ILE A 99 6.50 -9.05 8.54
CA ILE A 99 6.23 -7.69 9.02
C ILE A 99 5.08 -7.68 10.01
N TRP A 100 3.93 -8.27 9.66
CA TRP A 100 2.76 -8.29 10.52
C TRP A 100 3.07 -8.89 11.91
N PRO A 101 3.58 -10.13 12.05
CA PRO A 101 3.85 -10.69 13.37
C PRO A 101 4.92 -9.90 14.14
N LEU A 102 5.99 -9.43 13.46
CA LEU A 102 7.05 -8.69 14.13
C LEU A 102 6.55 -7.35 14.70
N PHE A 103 5.71 -6.63 13.94
CA PHE A 103 5.15 -5.34 14.35
C PHE A 103 4.08 -5.47 15.44
N HIS A 104 3.59 -6.69 15.69
CA HIS A 104 2.66 -7.02 16.78
C HIS A 104 3.33 -7.74 17.96
N ASP A 105 4.66 -7.69 18.08
CA ASP A 105 5.43 -8.32 19.17
C ASP A 105 5.27 -9.86 19.23
N LEU A 106 5.06 -10.47 18.05
CA LEU A 106 4.93 -11.92 17.87
C LEU A 106 6.17 -12.49 17.15
N GLN A 107 7.38 -12.12 17.58
CA GLN A 107 8.64 -12.51 16.92
C GLN A 107 8.81 -14.03 16.75
N THR A 108 8.23 -14.84 17.64
CA THR A 108 8.29 -16.31 17.55
C THR A 108 7.45 -16.88 16.40
N ARG A 109 6.57 -16.06 15.81
CA ARG A 109 5.76 -16.40 14.64
C ARG A 109 6.36 -15.90 13.32
N CYS A 110 7.51 -15.21 13.37
CA CYS A 110 8.15 -14.71 12.16
C CYS A 110 8.87 -15.83 11.39
N ASN A 111 8.65 -15.89 10.08
CA ASN A 111 9.36 -16.80 9.18
C ASN A 111 10.23 -16.01 8.20
N PHE A 112 11.50 -15.80 8.58
CA PHE A 112 12.46 -15.02 7.80
C PHE A 112 13.02 -15.82 6.61
N ARG A 113 12.29 -15.87 5.50
CA ARG A 113 12.79 -16.40 4.22
C ARG A 113 13.42 -15.29 3.38
N PRO A 114 14.70 -15.40 2.96
CA PRO A 114 15.33 -14.36 2.14
C PRO A 114 14.60 -14.06 0.82
N TRP A 115 14.01 -15.07 0.18
CA TRP A 115 13.34 -14.89 -1.10
C TRP A 115 12.06 -14.03 -1.01
N TYR A 116 11.38 -14.00 0.15
CA TYR A 116 10.23 -13.14 0.39
C TYR A 116 10.57 -11.66 0.17
N TRP A 117 11.79 -11.25 0.55
CA TRP A 117 12.24 -9.86 0.37
C TRP A 117 12.28 -9.44 -1.09
N TYR A 118 12.84 -10.27 -1.97
CA TYR A 118 12.93 -9.94 -3.39
C TYR A 118 11.54 -9.86 -4.03
N THR A 119 10.63 -10.76 -3.67
CA THR A 119 9.23 -10.68 -4.11
C THR A 119 8.54 -9.43 -3.58
N TYR A 120 8.81 -9.05 -2.32
CA TYR A 120 8.24 -7.84 -1.72
C TYR A 120 8.67 -6.56 -2.43
N LEU A 121 9.96 -6.44 -2.74
CA LEU A 121 10.49 -5.34 -3.54
C LEU A 121 9.90 -5.34 -4.96
N HIS A 122 9.85 -6.49 -5.62
CA HIS A 122 9.30 -6.61 -6.97
C HIS A 122 7.83 -6.13 -7.03
N VAL A 123 7.00 -6.56 -6.08
CA VAL A 123 5.60 -6.11 -6.03
C VAL A 123 5.50 -4.62 -5.71
N ASN A 124 6.28 -4.09 -4.77
CA ASN A 124 6.31 -2.65 -4.49
C ASN A 124 6.70 -1.82 -5.74
N ARG A 125 7.62 -2.33 -6.56
CA ARG A 125 7.98 -1.71 -7.85
C ARG A 125 6.83 -1.73 -8.84
N LYS A 126 6.09 -2.84 -8.95
CA LYS A 126 4.89 -2.92 -9.80
C LYS A 126 3.81 -1.92 -9.38
N PHE A 127 3.61 -1.73 -8.07
CA PHE A 127 2.74 -0.66 -7.57
C PHE A 127 3.22 0.71 -8.04
N ALA A 128 4.52 1.03 -7.86
CA ALA A 128 5.09 2.29 -8.31
C ALA A 128 4.93 2.52 -9.83
N ASP A 129 5.17 1.49 -10.65
CA ASP A 129 5.00 1.58 -12.11
C ASP A 129 3.56 1.91 -12.51
N ILE A 130 2.56 1.29 -11.87
CA ILE A 130 1.14 1.58 -12.14
C ILE A 130 0.78 2.99 -11.69
N ILE A 131 1.28 3.43 -10.54
CA ILE A 131 1.07 4.80 -10.05
C ILE A 131 1.65 5.80 -11.06
N CYS A 132 2.91 5.66 -11.48
CA CYS A 132 3.56 6.57 -12.43
C CYS A 132 2.79 6.72 -13.74
N ARG A 133 2.15 5.65 -14.23
CA ARG A 133 1.33 5.68 -15.47
C ARG A 133 -0.02 6.37 -15.29
N THR A 134 -0.46 6.60 -14.05
CA THR A 134 -1.83 7.02 -13.72
C THR A 134 -1.89 8.44 -13.17
N ILE A 135 -0.84 8.88 -12.47
CA ILE A 135 -0.79 10.18 -11.81
C ILE A 135 -0.60 11.36 -12.77
N ARG A 136 -1.00 12.54 -12.31
CA ARG A 136 -0.68 13.86 -12.88
C ARG A 136 0.26 14.63 -11.95
N PRO A 137 1.00 15.64 -12.41
CA PRO A 137 2.00 16.36 -11.60
C PRO A 137 1.50 16.90 -10.25
N ASP A 138 0.24 17.36 -10.18
CA ASP A 138 -0.31 17.98 -8.96
C ASP A 138 -1.03 16.99 -8.02
N ASP A 139 -1.18 15.72 -8.42
CA ASP A 139 -1.90 14.72 -7.62
C ASP A 139 -1.20 14.49 -6.27
N PHE A 140 -2.01 14.30 -5.22
CA PHE A 140 -1.51 13.86 -3.91
C PHE A 140 -1.64 12.34 -3.81
N ILE A 141 -0.49 11.67 -3.65
CA ILE A 141 -0.41 10.21 -3.55
C ILE A 141 -0.44 9.84 -2.08
N TRP A 142 -1.40 9.02 -1.67
CA TRP A 142 -1.52 8.56 -0.29
C TRP A 142 -1.45 7.04 -0.22
N ILE A 143 -0.33 6.54 0.29
CA ILE A 143 -0.01 5.11 0.34
C ILE A 143 -0.32 4.56 1.73
N HIS A 144 -0.97 3.41 1.76
CA HIS A 144 -1.45 2.81 2.98
C HIS A 144 -0.80 1.45 3.26
N ASP A 145 -0.33 1.37 4.51
CA ASP A 145 -0.02 0.15 5.24
C ASP A 145 1.29 -0.57 4.90
N TYR A 146 1.66 -1.49 5.79
CA TYR A 146 2.94 -2.20 5.83
C TYR A 146 3.30 -3.02 4.60
N HIS A 147 2.33 -3.27 3.73
CA HIS A 147 2.53 -3.93 2.45
C HIS A 147 3.38 -3.10 1.48
N LEU A 148 3.37 -1.77 1.61
CA LEU A 148 3.85 -0.86 0.57
C LEU A 148 5.00 0.05 1.02
N PHE A 149 5.86 -0.39 1.97
CA PHE A 149 6.93 0.45 2.52
C PHE A 149 7.92 0.98 1.46
N HIS A 150 8.14 0.27 0.35
CA HIS A 150 9.13 0.65 -0.67
C HIS A 150 8.52 1.43 -1.83
N CYS A 151 7.22 1.67 -1.82
CA CYS A 151 6.55 2.25 -2.96
C CYS A 151 7.03 3.69 -3.24
N ALA A 152 7.18 4.54 -2.21
CA ALA A 152 7.74 5.89 -2.41
C ALA A 152 9.17 5.86 -2.94
N LEU A 153 10.03 4.98 -2.41
CA LEU A 153 11.41 4.86 -2.88
C LEU A 153 11.48 4.56 -4.38
N PHE A 154 10.68 3.60 -4.86
CA PHE A 154 10.61 3.32 -6.30
C PHE A 154 9.96 4.43 -7.11
N LEU A 155 8.96 5.14 -6.56
CA LEU A 155 8.39 6.32 -7.21
C LEU A 155 9.44 7.42 -7.41
N ARG A 156 10.30 7.67 -6.41
CA ARG A 156 11.41 8.63 -6.51
C ARG A 156 12.45 8.20 -7.53
N GLU A 157 12.83 6.92 -7.56
CA GLU A 157 13.73 6.37 -8.60
C GLU A 157 13.17 6.56 -10.02
N LEU A 158 11.85 6.47 -10.19
CA LEU A 158 11.16 6.71 -11.45
C LEU A 158 10.99 8.20 -11.78
N GLY A 159 11.50 9.11 -10.95
CA GLY A 159 11.44 10.56 -11.17
C GLY A 159 10.16 11.24 -10.69
N THR A 160 9.32 10.54 -9.91
CA THR A 160 8.07 11.11 -9.38
C THR A 160 8.35 12.23 -8.38
N ARG A 161 7.81 13.42 -8.64
CA ARG A 161 7.95 14.62 -7.77
C ARG A 161 6.69 14.98 -6.98
N ASN A 162 5.60 14.24 -7.17
CA ASN A 162 4.36 14.42 -6.43
C ASN A 162 4.59 14.38 -4.92
N ARG A 163 3.68 15.00 -4.17
CA ARG A 163 3.60 14.81 -2.72
C ARG A 163 3.11 13.39 -2.41
N ILE A 164 3.86 12.66 -1.60
CA ILE A 164 3.61 11.27 -1.23
C ILE A 164 3.48 11.15 0.29
N GLY A 165 2.27 10.87 0.76
CA GLY A 165 2.00 10.51 2.15
C GLY A 165 2.01 9.00 2.36
N PHE A 166 2.40 8.55 3.55
CA PHE A 166 2.24 7.19 4.04
C PHE A 166 1.40 7.18 5.31
N PHE A 167 0.58 6.15 5.51
CA PHE A 167 -0.06 5.90 6.80
C PHE A 167 0.04 4.41 7.17
N LEU A 168 0.62 4.13 8.33
CA LEU A 168 0.72 2.78 8.89
C LEU A 168 -0.50 2.47 9.76
N HIS A 169 -1.23 1.40 9.43
CA HIS A 169 -2.45 1.03 10.14
C HIS A 169 -2.21 0.09 11.32
N ILE A 170 -1.06 -0.57 11.35
CA ILE A 170 -0.61 -1.46 12.43
C ILE A 170 0.33 -0.70 13.41
N PRO A 171 0.63 -1.25 14.60
CA PRO A 171 1.61 -0.65 15.50
C PRO A 171 2.99 -0.57 14.85
N PHE A 172 3.82 0.40 15.28
CA PHE A 172 5.25 0.40 14.93
C PHE A 172 6.04 -0.15 16.14
N PRO A 173 6.88 -1.19 15.94
CA PRO A 173 7.52 -1.88 17.06
C PRO A 173 8.64 -1.02 17.68
N PRO A 174 8.93 -1.19 18.98
CA PRO A 174 10.09 -0.56 19.61
C PRO A 174 11.41 -1.09 18.99
N VAL A 175 12.49 -0.32 19.17
CA VAL A 175 13.80 -0.58 18.55
C VAL A 175 14.30 -2.01 18.76
N ASP A 176 14.16 -2.56 19.96
CA ASP A 176 14.65 -3.92 20.31
C ASP A 176 13.91 -5.05 19.57
N ILE A 177 12.66 -4.81 19.17
CA ILE A 177 11.91 -5.72 18.32
C ILE A 177 12.30 -5.49 16.86
N PHE A 178 12.36 -4.23 16.42
CA PHE A 178 12.71 -3.87 15.05
C PHE A 178 14.13 -4.32 14.64
N LEU A 179 15.07 -4.38 15.58
CA LEU A 179 16.44 -4.88 15.38
C LEU A 179 16.48 -6.31 14.82
N LYS A 180 15.45 -7.12 15.09
CA LYS A 180 15.35 -8.50 14.60
C LYS A 180 15.11 -8.57 13.09
N LEU A 181 14.68 -7.48 12.46
CA LEU A 181 14.42 -7.43 11.02
C LEU A 181 15.75 -7.34 10.24
N PRO A 182 16.06 -8.30 9.36
CA PRO A 182 17.30 -8.27 8.59
C PRO A 182 17.40 -7.03 7.68
N TRP A 183 16.28 -6.60 7.11
CA TRP A 183 16.16 -5.47 6.17
C TRP A 183 15.78 -4.14 6.83
N ARG A 184 16.02 -4.01 8.15
CA ARG A 184 15.64 -2.84 8.96
C ARG A 184 16.12 -1.50 8.36
N LYS A 185 17.37 -1.43 7.90
CA LYS A 185 17.93 -0.19 7.32
C LYS A 185 17.24 0.17 6.01
N GLN A 186 17.00 -0.83 5.16
CA GLN A 186 16.33 -0.66 3.87
C GLN A 186 14.89 -0.18 4.07
N ILE A 187 14.15 -0.75 5.03
CA ILE A 187 12.78 -0.34 5.35
C ILE A 187 12.73 1.09 5.88
N ILE A 188 13.62 1.47 6.81
CA ILE A 188 13.67 2.86 7.30
C ILE A 188 14.04 3.81 6.16
N ASN A 189 15.07 3.50 5.36
CA ASN A 189 15.45 4.30 4.21
C ASN A 189 14.29 4.51 3.22
N ALA A 190 13.52 3.46 2.97
CA ALA A 190 12.35 3.52 2.10
C ALA A 190 11.21 4.38 2.68
N LEU A 191 10.95 4.23 3.98
CA LEU A 191 9.98 5.07 4.70
C LEU A 191 10.38 6.55 4.70
N LEU A 192 11.67 6.86 4.74
CA LEU A 192 12.18 8.24 4.66
C LEU A 192 12.03 8.89 3.27
N GLN A 193 11.56 8.14 2.25
CA GLN A 193 11.27 8.71 0.93
C GLN A 193 9.85 9.31 0.82
N TYR A 194 9.02 9.14 1.85
CA TYR A 194 7.71 9.76 1.96
C TYR A 194 7.83 11.18 2.52
N ASP A 195 7.04 12.12 1.99
CA ASP A 195 7.02 13.51 2.46
C ASP A 195 6.28 13.65 3.81
N LEU A 196 5.38 12.72 4.10
CA LEU A 196 4.62 12.66 5.33
C LEU A 196 4.40 11.20 5.76
N ILE A 197 4.67 10.88 7.01
CA ILE A 197 4.45 9.55 7.59
C ILE A 197 3.49 9.67 8.77
N GLY A 198 2.33 9.04 8.64
CA GLY A 198 1.28 8.95 9.67
C GLY A 198 1.26 7.60 10.38
N PHE A 199 0.88 7.65 11.66
CA PHE A 199 0.72 6.49 12.53
C PHE A 199 -0.57 6.61 13.35
N GLN A 200 -1.08 5.48 13.86
CA GLN A 200 -2.26 5.46 14.72
C GLN A 200 -2.05 6.20 16.05
N THR A 201 -0.86 6.07 16.67
CA THR A 201 -0.59 6.64 17.99
C THR A 201 0.70 7.44 18.05
N ARG A 202 0.79 8.32 19.06
CA ARG A 202 2.05 9.02 19.40
C ARG A 202 3.15 8.05 19.83
N ARG A 203 2.79 6.86 20.35
CA ARG A 203 3.78 5.83 20.74
C ARG A 203 4.47 5.25 19.52
N ASP A 204 3.71 4.87 18.49
CA ASP A 204 4.25 4.34 17.24
C ASP A 204 5.19 5.34 16.57
N ARG A 205 4.78 6.62 16.53
CA ARG A 205 5.64 7.71 16.03
C ARG A 205 6.96 7.80 16.79
N ARG A 206 6.96 7.69 18.13
CA ARG A 206 8.19 7.72 18.93
C ARG A 206 9.09 6.53 18.60
N HIS A 207 8.54 5.31 18.56
CA HIS A 207 9.31 4.12 18.21
C HIS A 207 9.96 4.22 16.81
N PHE A 208 9.24 4.78 15.83
CA PHE A 208 9.80 5.04 14.50
C PHE A 208 10.98 6.01 14.56
N LEU A 209 10.84 7.14 15.26
CA LEU A 209 11.93 8.10 15.43
C LEU A 209 13.14 7.49 16.15
N ASP A 210 12.92 6.68 17.18
CA ASP A 210 13.99 5.97 17.88
C ASP A 210 14.75 5.03 16.92
N CYS A 211 14.03 4.35 16.03
CA CYS A 211 14.65 3.53 14.98
C CYS A 211 15.45 4.38 13.99
N VAL A 212 14.91 5.52 13.53
CA VAL A 212 15.63 6.44 12.63
C VAL A 212 16.95 6.89 13.26
N HIS A 213 16.91 7.45 14.47
CA HIS A 213 18.12 7.90 15.18
C HIS A 213 19.13 6.77 15.40
N ARG A 214 18.65 5.53 15.64
CA ARG A 214 19.52 4.37 15.85
C ARG A 214 20.24 3.91 14.58
N PHE A 215 19.57 3.97 13.41
CA PHE A 215 20.10 3.37 12.18
C PHE A 215 20.71 4.37 11.20
N PHE A 216 20.37 5.66 11.35
CA PHE A 216 20.87 6.78 10.57
C PHE A 216 21.25 7.93 11.53
N PRO A 217 22.26 7.74 12.39
CA PRO A 217 22.82 8.83 13.17
C PRO A 217 23.46 9.86 12.22
N ASP A 218 23.38 11.13 12.60
CA ASP A 218 24.04 12.25 11.90
C ASP A 218 25.55 12.02 11.67
#